data_AF-A0A9E3MBN3-F1
#
_entry.id   AF-A0A9E3MBN3-F1
#
_cell.length_a   1.000
_cell.length_b   1.000
_cell.length_c   1.000
_cell.angle_alpha   90.00
_cell.angle_beta   90.00
_cell.angle_gamma   90.00
#
_symmetry.space_group_name_H-M   'P 1'
#
loop_
_entity.id
_entity.type
_entity.pdbx_description
1 polymer ?
#
loop_
_entity_poly.entity_id
_entity_poly.type
_entity_poly.pdbx_seq_one_letter_code
_entity_poly.pdbx_strand_id
1 'polypeptide(L)'
;METVQENKSKSKSDHTIIEVLEFCKEQDFPARVVGRWVWIKFESKPSADIRQALKDFGFRWSRRRGQWAHNCGHSSRPARSYRPWDKYQTTMLEDYVNAGLEVTV
;
A
#
# COMPACT_ATOMS: atom_id res chain seq x y z
N MET A 1 0.79 36.92 15.09
CA MET A 1 0.61 35.63 15.79
C MET A 1 0.79 34.55 14.75
N GLU A 2 2.04 34.19 14.48
CA GLU A 2 2.39 33.17 13.49
C GLU A 2 2.13 31.80 14.08
N THR A 3 1.19 31.06 13.49
CA THR A 3 0.90 29.67 13.86
C THR A 3 2.05 28.79 13.38
N VAL A 4 2.84 28.32 14.33
CA VAL A 4 3.88 27.31 14.15
C VAL A 4 3.24 26.07 13.54
N GLN A 5 3.51 25.80 12.26
CA GLN A 5 3.23 24.52 11.64
C GLN A 5 4.14 23.48 12.31
N GLU A 6 3.53 22.60 13.10
CA GLU A 6 4.18 21.47 13.72
C GLU A 6 4.67 20.51 12.61
N ASN A 7 5.94 20.66 12.24
CA ASN A 7 6.65 19.79 11.29
C ASN A 7 6.83 18.40 11.92
N LYS A 8 5.74 17.66 12.05
CA LYS A 8 5.76 16.26 12.49
C LYS A 8 6.38 15.46 11.36
N SER A 9 7.62 15.02 11.55
CA SER A 9 8.34 14.17 10.62
C SER A 9 7.46 12.95 10.28
N LYS A 10 6.86 12.91 9.07
CA LYS A 10 6.01 11.79 8.62
C LYS A 10 6.80 10.50 8.86
N SER A 11 6.27 9.60 9.69
CA SER A 11 6.95 8.33 9.93
C SER A 11 6.91 7.51 8.64
N LYS A 12 7.85 6.57 8.44
CA LYS A 12 7.95 5.72 7.23
C LYS A 12 6.66 4.93 6.89
N SER A 13 5.67 4.92 7.78
CA SER A 13 4.37 4.23 7.63
C SER A 13 3.16 5.17 7.48
N ASP A 14 3.38 6.49 7.47
CA ASP A 14 2.33 7.52 7.36
C ASP A 14 2.09 7.96 5.90
N HIS A 15 2.36 7.07 4.94
CA HIS A 15 1.93 7.29 3.57
C HIS A 15 0.43 7.03 3.44
N THR A 16 -0.29 7.94 2.82
CA THR A 16 -1.69 7.77 2.44
C THR A 16 -1.84 6.65 1.40
N ILE A 17 -3.06 6.14 1.20
CA ILE A 17 -3.29 5.11 0.19
C ILE A 17 -2.93 5.59 -1.23
N ILE A 18 -3.15 6.87 -1.54
CA ILE A 18 -2.85 7.46 -2.84
C ILE A 18 -1.33 7.47 -3.09
N GLU A 19 -0.55 8.00 -2.15
CA GLU A 19 0.93 8.01 -2.24
C GLU A 19 1.50 6.59 -2.44
N VAL A 20 0.91 5.60 -1.78
CA VAL A 20 1.34 4.20 -1.90
C VAL A 20 0.99 3.62 -3.27
N LEU A 21 -0.18 3.95 -3.82
CA LEU A 21 -0.59 3.50 -5.15
C LEU A 21 0.23 4.16 -6.25
N GLU A 22 0.56 5.45 -6.11
CA GLU A 22 1.46 6.16 -7.01
C GLU A 22 2.84 5.50 -7.06
N PHE A 23 3.44 5.22 -5.90
CA PHE A 23 4.70 4.47 -5.82
C PHE A 23 4.60 3.10 -6.49
N CYS A 24 3.50 2.37 -6.29
CA CYS A 24 3.30 1.08 -6.95
C CYS A 24 3.18 1.23 -8.47
N LYS A 25 2.53 2.30 -8.96
CA LYS A 25 2.35 2.58 -10.37
C LYS A 25 3.68 2.95 -11.05
N GLU A 26 4.47 3.82 -10.44
CA GLU A 26 5.78 4.23 -10.96
C GLU A 26 6.75 3.05 -11.10
N GLN A 27 6.67 2.10 -10.18
CA GLN A 27 7.52 0.91 -10.16
C GLN A 27 6.91 -0.30 -10.90
N ASP A 28 5.73 -0.14 -11.52
CA ASP A 28 4.96 -1.19 -12.19
C ASP A 28 4.74 -2.44 -11.30
N PHE A 29 4.43 -2.22 -10.03
CA PHE A 29 4.18 -3.31 -9.09
C PHE A 29 2.76 -3.86 -9.23
N PRO A 30 2.59 -5.19 -9.15
CA PRO A 30 1.28 -5.85 -9.17
C PRO A 30 0.55 -5.65 -7.82
N ALA A 31 0.12 -4.41 -7.59
CA ALA A 31 -0.50 -3.94 -6.37
C ALA A 31 -2.03 -4.02 -6.44
N ARG A 32 -2.65 -4.30 -5.31
CA ARG A 32 -4.10 -4.27 -5.15
C ARG A 32 -4.50 -3.68 -3.81
N VAL A 33 -5.59 -2.94 -3.79
CA VAL A 33 -6.22 -2.46 -2.57
C VAL A 33 -7.14 -3.55 -2.04
N VAL A 34 -7.00 -3.89 -0.75
CA VAL A 34 -7.92 -4.79 -0.05
C VAL A 34 -8.39 -4.06 1.19
N GLY A 35 -9.65 -3.61 1.21
CA GLY A 35 -10.16 -2.75 2.28
C GLY A 35 -9.36 -1.46 2.44
N ARG A 36 -8.51 -1.38 3.46
CA ARG A 36 -7.66 -0.20 3.78
C ARG A 36 -6.16 -0.45 3.59
N TRP A 37 -5.78 -1.59 3.02
CA TRP A 37 -4.39 -1.99 2.85
C TRP A 37 -4.05 -2.14 1.37
N VAL A 38 -2.80 -1.84 1.02
CA VAL A 38 -2.25 -2.17 -0.29
C VAL A 38 -1.44 -3.45 -0.17
N TRP A 39 -1.70 -4.41 -1.05
CA TRP A 39 -1.05 -5.72 -1.12
C TRP A 39 -0.32 -5.87 -2.44
N ILE A 40 0.91 -6.38 -2.41
CA ILE A 40 1.69 -6.69 -3.62
C ILE A 40 2.03 -8.19 -3.62
N LYS A 41 1.76 -8.84 -4.75
CA LYS A 41 2.11 -10.24 -4.99
C LYS A 41 2.97 -10.34 -6.24
N PHE A 42 4.26 -10.61 -6.06
CA PHE A 42 5.14 -10.96 -7.16
C PHE A 42 4.96 -12.44 -7.53
N GLU A 43 5.11 -12.77 -8.81
CA GLU A 43 5.09 -14.15 -9.29
C GLU A 43 6.32 -14.95 -8.84
N SER A 44 7.47 -14.27 -8.80
CA SER A 44 8.75 -14.81 -8.34
C SER A 44 9.37 -13.92 -7.27
N LYS A 45 10.44 -14.39 -6.62
CA LYS A 45 11.12 -13.61 -5.58
C LYS A 45 11.74 -12.35 -6.20
N PRO A 46 11.30 -11.13 -5.81
CA PRO A 46 11.85 -9.91 -6.37
C PRO A 46 13.33 -9.72 -5.95
N SER A 47 14.04 -8.88 -6.70
CA SER A 47 15.45 -8.55 -6.46
C SER A 47 15.68 -8.01 -5.03
N ALA A 48 16.93 -7.99 -4.57
CA ALA A 48 17.24 -7.41 -3.26
C ALA A 48 16.84 -5.94 -3.17
N ASP A 49 17.06 -5.19 -4.26
CA ASP A 49 16.81 -3.75 -4.33
C ASP A 49 15.31 -3.44 -4.24
N ILE A 50 14.46 -4.17 -4.97
CA ILE A 50 12.99 -4.02 -4.88
C ILE A 50 12.52 -4.31 -3.45
N ARG A 51 13.04 -5.36 -2.81
CA ARG A 51 12.68 -5.70 -1.43
C ARG A 51 13.14 -4.63 -0.44
N GLN A 52 14.24 -3.97 -0.72
CA GLN A 52 14.76 -2.88 0.10
C GLN A 52 13.91 -1.63 -0.08
N ALA A 53 13.62 -1.23 -1.32
CA ALA A 53 12.72 -0.13 -1.65
C ALA A 53 11.34 -0.29 -0.99
N LEU A 54 10.75 -1.49 -1.05
CA LEU A 54 9.49 -1.80 -0.37
C LEU A 54 9.58 -1.56 1.15
N LYS A 55 10.64 -2.03 1.80
CA LYS A 55 10.82 -1.83 3.25
C LYS A 55 11.04 -0.37 3.60
N ASP A 56 11.82 0.35 2.80
CA ASP A 56 12.14 1.76 3.02
C ASP A 56 10.90 2.64 2.87
N PHE A 57 10.01 2.27 1.94
CA PHE A 57 8.69 2.86 1.75
C PHE A 57 7.64 2.43 2.80
N GLY A 58 7.97 1.47 3.68
CA GLY A 58 7.10 1.05 4.78
C GLY A 58 6.28 -0.23 4.55
N PHE A 59 6.46 -0.93 3.43
CA PHE A 59 5.84 -2.24 3.21
C PHE A 59 6.43 -3.29 4.14
N ARG A 60 5.58 -4.22 4.57
CA ARG A 60 5.94 -5.34 5.44
C ARG A 60 5.69 -6.67 4.75
N TRP A 61 6.66 -7.56 4.82
CA TRP A 61 6.52 -8.92 4.31
C TRP A 61 5.62 -9.77 5.21
N SER A 62 4.53 -10.28 4.65
CA SER A 62 3.68 -11.25 5.33
C SER A 62 4.13 -12.67 5.01
N ARG A 63 4.99 -13.24 5.87
CA ARG A 63 5.48 -14.63 5.73
C ARG A 63 4.36 -15.65 5.54
N ARG A 64 3.24 -15.49 6.26
CA ARG A 64 2.09 -16.40 6.18
C ARG A 64 1.33 -16.31 4.86
N ARG A 65 1.38 -15.16 4.18
CA ARG A 65 0.58 -14.87 2.99
C ARG A 65 1.41 -14.83 1.71
N GLY A 66 2.74 -14.89 1.83
CA GLY A 66 3.66 -14.80 0.71
C GLY A 66 3.58 -13.48 -0.03
N GLN A 67 3.21 -12.38 0.64
CA GLN A 67 2.89 -11.10 0.01
C GLN A 67 3.34 -9.92 0.84
N TRP A 68 3.61 -8.79 0.19
CA TRP A 68 3.90 -7.52 0.84
C TRP A 68 2.61 -6.77 1.15
N ALA A 69 2.58 -6.06 2.27
CA ALA A 69 1.44 -5.26 2.68
C ALA A 69 1.88 -3.90 3.22
N HIS A 70 1.16 -2.84 2.85
CA HIS A 70 1.27 -1.50 3.42
C HIS A 70 -0.04 -1.12 4.12
N ASN A 71 0.06 -0.45 5.27
CA ASN A 71 -1.09 -0.11 6.11
C ASN A 71 -1.64 1.30 5.89
N CYS A 72 -0.99 2.08 5.04
CA CYS A 72 -1.48 3.37 4.52
C CYS A 72 -1.88 4.36 5.64
N GLY A 73 -1.07 4.45 6.71
CA GLY A 73 -1.37 5.29 7.88
C GLY A 73 -2.43 4.70 8.84
N HIS A 74 -3.00 3.53 8.54
CA HIS A 74 -3.99 2.89 9.41
C HIS A 74 -3.36 1.79 10.27
N SER A 75 -3.22 2.04 11.57
CA SER A 75 -2.88 0.98 12.51
C SER A 75 -4.02 -0.03 12.62
N SER A 76 -3.69 -1.31 12.50
CA SER A 76 -4.68 -2.38 12.52
C SER A 76 -4.12 -3.67 13.11
N ARG A 77 -5.00 -4.44 13.77
CA ARG A 77 -4.64 -5.75 14.30
C ARG A 77 -4.41 -6.71 13.13
N PRO A 78 -3.34 -7.54 13.16
CA PRO A 78 -3.11 -8.52 12.09
C PRO A 78 -4.30 -9.47 11.97
N ALA A 79 -4.83 -9.64 10.75
CA ALA A 79 -5.84 -10.64 10.46
C ALA A 79 -5.23 -12.06 10.56
N ARG A 80 -5.38 -12.69 11.72
CA ARG A 80 -4.82 -14.02 12.03
C ARG A 80 -5.76 -15.19 11.67
N SER A 81 -7.08 -14.99 11.67
CA SER A 81 -8.05 -16.09 11.47
C SER A 81 -8.59 -16.18 10.04
N TYR A 82 -8.50 -15.12 9.24
CA TYR A 82 -9.08 -15.05 7.89
C TYR A 82 -8.12 -14.39 6.92
N ARG A 83 -8.35 -14.47 5.60
CA ARG A 83 -7.61 -13.66 4.62
C ARG A 83 -8.33 -12.34 4.34
N PRO A 84 -7.65 -11.19 4.32
CA PRO A 84 -8.29 -9.89 4.10
C PRO A 84 -9.18 -9.86 2.87
N TRP A 85 -8.75 -10.48 1.76
CA TRP A 85 -9.51 -10.54 0.51
C TRP A 85 -10.71 -11.50 0.54
N ASP A 86 -10.83 -12.35 1.58
CA ASP A 86 -12.05 -13.15 1.80
C ASP A 86 -13.14 -12.32 2.51
N LYS A 87 -12.77 -11.19 3.14
CA LYS A 87 -13.65 -10.37 3.99
C LYS A 87 -13.92 -8.98 3.42
N TYR A 88 -12.93 -8.38 2.78
CA TYR A 88 -12.97 -7.02 2.27
C TYR A 88 -12.94 -7.01 0.76
N GLN A 89 -13.58 -6.01 0.17
CA GLN A 89 -13.50 -5.75 -1.26
C GLN A 89 -12.04 -5.59 -1.70
N THR A 90 -11.74 -6.19 -2.85
CA THR A 90 -10.44 -6.08 -3.52
C THR A 90 -10.62 -5.26 -4.79
N THR A 91 -9.79 -4.24 -4.96
CA THR A 91 -9.74 -3.38 -6.15
C THR A 91 -8.31 -3.40 -6.68
N MET A 92 -8.13 -3.65 -7.98
CA MET A 92 -6.80 -3.63 -8.57
C MET A 92 -6.31 -2.19 -8.72
N LEU A 93 -4.99 -2.00 -8.80
CA LEU A 93 -4.40 -0.69 -9.04
C LEU A 93 -4.95 -0.06 -10.33
N GLU A 94 -5.08 -0.86 -11.39
CA GLU A 94 -5.60 -0.44 -12.69
C GLU A 94 -7.02 0.16 -12.58
N ASP A 95 -7.91 -0.55 -11.88
CA ASP A 95 -9.30 -0.14 -11.67
C ASP A 95 -9.39 1.14 -10.83
N TYR A 96 -8.48 1.31 -9.86
CA TYR A 96 -8.46 2.48 -8.98
C TYR A 96 -8.05 3.76 -9.74
N VAL A 97 -7.11 3.62 -10.68
CA VAL A 97 -6.69 4.72 -11.57
C VAL A 97 -7.80 5.07 -12.55
N ASN A 98 -8.48 4.06 -13.12
CA ASN A 98 -9.57 4.27 -14.06
C ASN A 98 -10.80 4.93 -13.39
N ALA A 99 -11.17 4.52 -12.18
CA ALA A 99 -12.25 5.14 -11.41
C ALA A 99 -11.97 6.62 -11.03
N GLY A 100 -10.69 7.02 -10.96
CA GLY A 100 -10.28 8.42 -10.75
C GLY A 100 -10.24 9.25 -12.04
N LEU A 101 -10.16 8.61 -13.20
CA LEU A 101 -10.09 9.24 -14.53
C LEU A 101 -11.47 9.40 -15.20
N GLU A 102 -12.54 8.79 -14.69
CA GLU A 102 -13.92 9.05 -15.13
C GLU A 102 -14.52 10.34 -14.56
N VAL A 103 -13.75 11.16 -13.83
CA VAL A 103 -14.16 12.51 -13.41
C VAL A 103 -13.54 13.56 -14.35
N THR A 104 -13.74 13.42 -15.65
CA THR A 104 -13.59 14.53 -16.61
C THR A 104 -14.51 14.28 -17.79
N VAL A 105 -15.78 14.65 -17.66
CA VAL A 105 -16.61 15.25 -18.71
C VAL A 105 -17.54 16.29 -18.10
#